data_AF-A0A942UL95-F1
#
_entry.id   AF-A0A942UL95-F1
#
_cell.length_a   1.000
_cell.length_b   1.000
_cell.length_c   1.000
_cell.angle_alpha   90.00
_cell.angle_beta   90.00
_cell.angle_gamma   90.00
#
_symmetry.space_group_name_H-M   'P 1'
#
loop_
_entity.id
_entity.type
_entity.pdbx_description
1 polymer ?
#
loop_
_entity_poly.entity_id
_entity_poly.type
_entity_poly.pdbx_seq_one_letter_code
_entity_poly.pdbx_strand_id
1 'polypeptide(L)'
;MLGMTLCIIKRNNELLLLNRDSSPAKGLWNGAGGKIEGNETPLECVIREIWEETSIDIRDLQIIYKGQVTWTVDNNDAGGFYIYLVEIPYDFIYTTPIKTEEGILDWKSIDWVLSKDNFGLGEAIPRYLPFVLYEDNPYAFHFTLLKNRLVDFSFKIMDEENSKILKT
;
A
#
# COMPACT_ATOMS: atom_id res chain seq x y z
N MET A 1 -11.00 1.25 12.40
CA MET A 1 -10.75 -0.21 12.37
C MET A 1 -9.95 -0.55 11.11
N LEU A 2 -8.89 -1.37 11.22
CA LEU A 2 -8.09 -1.82 10.07
C LEU A 2 -8.82 -2.99 9.39
N GLY A 3 -9.26 -2.80 8.15
CA GLY A 3 -10.05 -3.82 7.42
C GLY A 3 -9.57 -4.06 6.00
N MET A 4 -8.38 -3.56 5.67
CA MET A 4 -7.82 -3.59 4.33
C MET A 4 -6.31 -3.85 4.38
N THR A 5 -5.75 -4.27 3.26
CA THR A 5 -4.32 -4.42 3.05
C THR A 5 -3.87 -3.64 1.83
N LEU A 6 -2.60 -3.26 1.83
CA LEU A 6 -1.94 -2.62 0.69
C LEU A 6 -0.54 -3.21 0.56
N CYS A 7 -0.16 -3.64 -0.62
CA CYS A 7 1.18 -4.10 -0.94
C CYS A 7 1.88 -3.10 -1.85
N ILE A 8 3.12 -2.79 -1.51
CA ILE A 8 4.08 -2.16 -2.41
C ILE A 8 4.87 -3.28 -3.08
N ILE A 9 4.68 -3.45 -4.39
CA ILE A 9 5.44 -4.41 -5.20
C ILE A 9 6.58 -3.65 -5.86
N LYS A 10 7.81 -3.94 -5.41
CA LYS A 10 9.03 -3.29 -5.89
C LYS A 10 9.80 -4.21 -6.84
N ARG A 11 10.31 -3.63 -7.92
CA ARG A 11 11.32 -4.25 -8.79
C ARG A 11 12.38 -3.21 -9.10
N ASN A 12 13.61 -3.42 -8.62
CA ASN A 12 14.69 -2.42 -8.74
C ASN A 12 14.26 -1.04 -8.20
N ASN A 13 14.30 0.00 -9.05
CA ASN A 13 13.90 1.37 -8.73
C ASN A 13 12.46 1.71 -9.21
N GLU A 14 11.63 0.69 -9.40
CA GLU A 14 10.25 0.83 -9.86
C GLU A 14 9.26 0.17 -8.90
N LEU A 15 8.05 0.71 -8.85
CA LEU A 15 6.91 0.18 -8.13
C LEU A 15 5.81 -0.16 -9.13
N LEU A 16 5.19 -1.34 -8.99
CA LEU A 16 3.97 -1.66 -9.73
C LEU A 16 2.82 -0.98 -9.01
N LEU A 17 2.16 -0.04 -9.68
CA LEU A 17 1.05 0.72 -9.11
C LEU A 17 -0.22 0.51 -9.94
N LEU A 18 -1.35 0.58 -9.26
CA LEU A 18 -2.69 0.53 -9.85
C LEU A 18 -3.27 1.94 -9.96
N ASN A 19 -3.57 2.40 -11.17
CA ASN A 19 -4.42 3.56 -11.40
C ASN A 19 -5.89 3.14 -11.36
N ARG A 20 -6.63 3.58 -10.34
CA ARG A 20 -7.98 3.04 -10.05
C ARG A 20 -9.06 3.56 -10.99
N ASP A 21 -9.96 2.68 -11.42
CA ASP A 21 -11.17 3.03 -12.18
C ASP A 21 -12.36 3.40 -11.30
N SER A 22 -12.33 2.96 -10.05
CA SER A 22 -13.43 3.01 -9.09
C SER A 22 -13.11 3.94 -7.90
N SER A 23 -14.15 4.53 -7.32
CA SER A 23 -14.03 5.29 -6.07
C SER A 23 -13.86 4.34 -4.86
N PRO A 24 -13.16 4.77 -3.79
CA PRO A 24 -12.46 6.05 -3.65
C PRO A 24 -11.16 6.08 -4.48
N ALA A 25 -10.58 7.28 -4.64
CA ALA A 25 -9.30 7.50 -5.33
C ALA A 25 -9.26 7.13 -6.84
N LYS A 26 -10.42 7.20 -7.52
CA LYS A 26 -10.50 7.05 -8.98
C LYS A 26 -9.49 7.98 -9.69
N GLY A 27 -8.70 7.44 -10.60
CA GLY A 27 -7.68 8.15 -11.37
C GLY A 27 -6.35 8.37 -10.63
N LEU A 28 -6.27 8.03 -9.34
CA LEU A 28 -5.02 8.07 -8.58
C LEU A 28 -4.33 6.71 -8.63
N TRP A 29 -3.00 6.75 -8.60
CA TRP A 29 -2.13 5.60 -8.48
C TRP A 29 -2.00 5.19 -7.01
N ASN A 30 -1.99 3.89 -6.74
CA ASN A 30 -1.78 3.33 -5.40
C ASN A 30 -1.05 1.98 -5.49
N GLY A 31 -0.63 1.44 -4.35
CA GLY A 31 -0.30 0.02 -4.26
C GLY A 31 -1.50 -0.86 -4.57
N ALA A 32 -1.26 -2.16 -4.76
CA ALA A 32 -2.30 -3.15 -4.99
C ALA A 32 -2.75 -3.77 -3.65
N GLY A 33 -4.01 -4.15 -3.54
CA GLY A 33 -4.60 -4.62 -2.28
C GLY A 33 -6.06 -4.27 -2.12
N GLY A 34 -6.71 -4.86 -1.12
CA GLY A 34 -8.15 -4.71 -0.94
C GLY A 34 -8.63 -5.03 0.47
N LYS A 35 -9.86 -5.53 0.59
CA LYS A 35 -10.52 -5.73 1.88
C LYS A 35 -10.19 -7.10 2.44
N ILE A 36 -10.04 -7.17 3.76
CA ILE A 36 -9.96 -8.44 4.47
C ILE A 36 -11.36 -9.05 4.47
N GLU A 37 -11.47 -10.31 4.04
CA GLU A 37 -12.74 -11.02 3.93
C GLU A 37 -12.85 -12.17 4.94
N GLY A 38 -14.05 -12.41 5.44
CA GLY A 38 -14.33 -13.53 6.36
C GLY A 38 -13.41 -13.54 7.58
N ASN A 39 -12.60 -14.59 7.69
CA ASN A 39 -11.66 -14.82 8.79
C ASN A 39 -10.19 -14.79 8.31
N GLU A 40 -9.91 -14.21 7.13
CA GLU A 40 -8.54 -14.09 6.63
C GLU A 40 -7.66 -13.28 7.58
N THR A 41 -6.41 -13.73 7.75
CA THR A 41 -5.37 -12.88 8.30
C THR A 41 -5.03 -11.75 7.30
N PRO A 42 -4.46 -10.64 7.76
CA PRO A 42 -3.96 -9.61 6.84
C PRO A 42 -2.93 -10.13 5.82
N LEU A 43 -2.13 -11.13 6.19
CA LEU A 43 -1.17 -11.74 5.26
C LEU A 43 -1.88 -12.57 4.18
N GLU A 44 -2.89 -13.37 4.55
CA GLU A 44 -3.69 -14.13 3.59
C GLU A 44 -4.43 -13.19 2.63
N CYS A 45 -5.03 -12.12 3.17
CA CYS A 45 -5.71 -11.10 2.37
C CYS A 45 -4.76 -10.46 1.35
N VAL A 46 -3.57 -9.99 1.75
CA VAL A 46 -2.67 -9.33 0.79
C VAL A 46 -2.17 -10.29 -0.29
N ILE A 47 -1.94 -11.57 0.05
CA ILE A 47 -1.56 -12.59 -0.94
C ILE A 47 -2.67 -12.82 -1.96
N ARG A 48 -3.93 -12.95 -1.50
CA ARG A 48 -5.10 -13.11 -2.37
C ARG A 48 -5.27 -11.90 -3.29
N GLU A 49 -5.30 -10.69 -2.72
CA GLU A 49 -5.54 -9.46 -3.47
C GLU A 49 -4.47 -9.21 -4.54
N ILE A 50 -3.19 -9.47 -4.23
CA ILE A 50 -2.13 -9.34 -5.24
C ILE A 50 -2.31 -10.33 -6.39
N TRP A 51 -2.71 -11.57 -6.10
CA TRP A 51 -3.03 -12.53 -7.15
C TRP A 51 -4.24 -12.08 -7.99
N GLU A 52 -5.32 -11.63 -7.36
CA GLU A 52 -6.55 -11.20 -8.04
C GLU A 52 -6.33 -9.96 -8.92
N GLU A 53 -5.65 -8.93 -8.39
CA GLU A 53 -5.47 -7.67 -9.11
C GLU A 53 -4.36 -7.75 -10.17
N THR A 54 -3.31 -8.53 -9.94
CA THR A 54 -2.09 -8.49 -10.76
C THR A 54 -1.71 -9.81 -11.43
N SER A 55 -2.31 -10.94 -11.03
CA SER A 55 -1.87 -12.29 -11.44
C SER A 55 -0.41 -12.60 -11.10
N ILE A 56 0.19 -11.87 -10.15
CA ILE A 56 1.54 -12.16 -9.62
C ILE A 56 1.39 -13.03 -8.38
N ASP A 57 2.09 -14.16 -8.36
CA ASP A 57 2.17 -15.02 -7.17
C ASP A 57 3.37 -14.60 -6.32
N ILE A 58 3.10 -14.20 -5.07
CA ILE A 58 4.10 -13.72 -4.12
C ILE A 58 4.34 -14.70 -2.96
N ARG A 59 3.71 -15.89 -2.97
CA ARG A 59 3.76 -16.84 -1.84
C ARG A 59 5.16 -17.35 -1.52
N ASP A 60 6.00 -17.48 -2.54
CA ASP A 60 7.39 -17.94 -2.40
C ASP A 60 8.39 -16.78 -2.20
N LEU A 61 7.90 -15.55 -2.08
CA LEU A 61 8.71 -14.35 -1.87
C LEU A 61 8.72 -13.93 -0.40
N GLN A 62 9.71 -13.13 -0.03
CA GLN A 62 9.74 -12.51 1.29
C GLN A 62 8.74 -11.34 1.34
N ILE A 63 7.59 -11.57 1.98
CA ILE A 63 6.57 -10.54 2.23
C ILE A 63 6.89 -9.86 3.56
N ILE A 64 7.21 -8.56 3.53
CA ILE A 64 7.64 -7.81 4.70
C ILE A 64 6.49 -6.95 5.20
N TYR A 65 6.05 -7.16 6.44
CA TYR A 65 5.11 -6.25 7.10
C TYR A 65 5.79 -4.92 7.44
N LYS A 66 5.24 -3.80 6.96
CA LYS A 66 5.81 -2.45 7.11
C LYS A 66 5.00 -1.54 8.04
N GLY A 67 3.92 -2.05 8.61
CA GLY A 67 3.10 -1.34 9.59
C GLY A 67 1.69 -1.05 9.08
N GLN A 68 1.12 0.05 9.54
CA GLN A 68 -0.28 0.38 9.28
C GLN A 68 -0.47 1.87 9.01
N VAL A 69 -1.45 2.19 8.18
CA VAL A 69 -1.94 3.56 7.96
C VAL A 69 -3.37 3.63 8.44
N THR A 70 -3.68 4.66 9.21
CA THR A 70 -5.03 4.97 9.68
C THR A 70 -5.37 6.42 9.37
N TRP A 71 -6.65 6.74 9.29
CA TRP A 71 -7.09 8.12 9.14
C TRP A 71 -8.39 8.44 9.86
N THR A 72 -8.49 9.70 10.27
CA THR A 72 -9.74 10.29 10.75
C THR A 72 -10.26 11.31 9.73
N VAL A 73 -11.59 11.41 9.62
CA VAL A 73 -12.26 12.44 8.82
C VAL A 73 -13.21 13.19 9.74
N ASP A 74 -13.04 14.51 9.82
CA ASP A 74 -13.85 15.39 10.66
C ASP A 74 -13.95 14.87 12.12
N ASN A 75 -12.80 14.44 12.66
CA ASN A 75 -12.61 13.85 14.00
C ASN A 75 -13.24 12.47 14.24
N ASN A 76 -13.70 11.77 13.20
CA ASN A 76 -14.23 10.41 13.30
C ASN A 76 -13.23 9.40 12.69
N ASP A 77 -13.06 8.23 13.32
CA ASP A 77 -12.30 7.12 12.72
C ASP A 77 -12.95 6.72 11.40
N ALA A 78 -12.19 6.78 10.32
CA ALA A 78 -12.69 6.61 8.96
C ALA A 78 -12.04 5.43 8.23
N GLY A 79 -11.06 4.75 8.85
CA GLY A 79 -10.48 3.53 8.33
C GLY A 79 -8.96 3.46 8.40
N GLY A 80 -8.44 2.40 7.80
CA GLY A 80 -7.02 2.14 7.71
C GLY A 80 -6.71 0.82 7.03
N PHE A 81 -5.43 0.61 6.73
CA PHE A 81 -4.91 -0.61 6.10
C PHE A 81 -3.56 -1.02 6.70
N TYR A 82 -3.29 -2.32 6.62
CA TYR A 82 -1.97 -2.89 6.84
C TYR A 82 -1.12 -2.72 5.57
N ILE A 83 0.17 -2.40 5.73
CA ILE A 83 1.11 -2.23 4.62
C ILE A 83 2.11 -3.37 4.59
N TYR A 84 2.29 -3.92 3.40
CA TYR A 84 3.32 -4.89 3.08
C TYR A 84 4.24 -4.36 1.97
N LEU A 85 5.47 -4.84 1.96
CA LEU A 85 6.44 -4.66 0.88
C LEU A 85 6.88 -6.03 0.40
N VAL A 86 6.89 -6.22 -0.91
CA VAL A 86 7.51 -7.36 -1.56
C VAL A 86 8.46 -6.85 -2.64
N GLU A 87 9.66 -7.41 -2.69
CA GLU A 87 10.60 -7.18 -3.78
C GLU A 87 10.62 -8.42 -4.69
N ILE A 88 10.27 -8.21 -5.96
CA ILE A 88 10.27 -9.27 -6.98
C ILE A 88 11.61 -9.29 -7.72
N PRO A 89 11.99 -10.43 -8.35
CA PRO A 89 13.23 -10.53 -9.12
C PRO A 89 13.37 -9.43 -10.19
N TYR A 90 14.59 -8.92 -10.37
CA TYR A 90 14.87 -7.82 -11.30
C TYR A 90 14.58 -8.17 -12.77
N ASP A 91 14.65 -9.46 -13.11
CA ASP A 91 14.40 -10.04 -14.43
C ASP A 91 12.96 -10.58 -14.57
N PHE A 92 12.09 -10.36 -13.57
CA PHE A 92 10.68 -10.72 -13.66
C PHE A 92 10.00 -9.94 -14.77
N ILE A 93 9.56 -10.66 -15.81
CA ILE A 93 8.90 -10.09 -16.98
C ILE A 93 7.42 -9.89 -16.66
N TYR A 94 6.99 -8.62 -16.63
CA TYR A 94 5.60 -8.24 -16.45
C TYR A 94 5.31 -7.04 -17.34
N THR A 95 4.60 -7.29 -18.45
CA THR A 95 4.36 -6.30 -19.50
C THR A 95 3.27 -5.32 -19.09
N THR A 96 3.61 -4.03 -19.03
CA THR A 96 2.71 -2.93 -18.68
C THR A 96 2.80 -1.79 -19.71
N PRO A 97 1.83 -0.85 -19.76
CA PRO A 97 0.60 -0.80 -18.99
C PRO A 97 -0.36 -1.95 -19.35
N ILE A 98 -1.08 -2.48 -18.35
CA ILE A 98 -2.13 -3.49 -18.56
C ILE A 98 -3.43 -3.06 -17.89
N LYS A 99 -4.54 -3.20 -18.63
CA LYS A 99 -5.89 -2.93 -18.12
C LYS A 99 -6.39 -4.16 -17.34
N THR A 100 -6.88 -3.92 -16.13
CA THR A 100 -7.56 -4.91 -15.27
C THR A 100 -8.99 -4.45 -14.99
N GLU A 101 -9.75 -5.27 -14.26
CA GLU A 101 -11.10 -4.88 -13.79
C GLU A 101 -11.05 -3.67 -12.85
N GLU A 102 -9.99 -3.54 -12.05
CA GLU A 102 -9.84 -2.49 -11.03
C GLU A 102 -9.19 -1.19 -11.57
N GLY A 103 -8.49 -1.25 -12.70
CA GLY A 103 -7.70 -0.10 -13.14
C GLY A 103 -6.68 -0.38 -14.24
N ILE A 104 -5.61 0.40 -14.25
CA ILE A 104 -4.43 0.19 -15.11
C ILE A 104 -3.23 -0.08 -14.20
N LEU A 105 -2.60 -1.24 -14.35
CA LEU A 105 -1.33 -1.53 -13.71
C LEU A 105 -0.18 -1.03 -14.57
N ASP A 106 0.77 -0.34 -13.94
CA ASP A 106 1.97 0.13 -14.62
C ASP A 106 3.16 0.29 -13.67
N TRP A 107 4.37 0.07 -14.21
CA TRP A 107 5.60 0.33 -13.49
C TRP A 107 5.87 1.84 -13.45
N LYS A 108 6.07 2.37 -12.24
CA LYS A 108 6.43 3.76 -12.01
C LYS A 108 7.77 3.83 -11.29
N SER A 109 8.68 4.68 -11.76
CA SER A 109 9.94 4.89 -11.05
C SER A 109 9.68 5.50 -9.67
N ILE A 110 10.47 5.09 -8.67
CA ILE A 110 10.38 5.63 -7.31
C ILE A 110 10.57 7.16 -7.33
N ASP A 111 11.47 7.66 -8.18
CA ASP A 111 11.70 9.11 -8.35
C ASP A 111 10.44 9.85 -8.83
N TRP A 112 9.66 9.26 -9.75
CA TRP A 112 8.40 9.84 -10.18
C TRP A 112 7.38 9.82 -9.03
N VAL A 113 7.28 8.69 -8.32
CA VAL A 113 6.34 8.51 -7.20
C VAL A 113 6.61 9.51 -6.06
N LEU A 114 7.89 9.76 -5.75
CA LEU A 114 8.30 10.66 -4.67
C LEU A 114 8.51 12.12 -5.12
N SER A 115 8.23 12.43 -6.38
CA SER A 115 8.32 13.81 -6.87
C SER A 115 7.34 14.73 -6.14
N LYS A 116 7.83 15.93 -5.77
CA LYS A 116 7.03 16.95 -5.06
C LYS A 116 5.81 17.43 -5.84
N ASP A 117 5.87 17.36 -7.17
CA ASP A 117 4.82 17.81 -8.08
C ASP A 117 4.02 16.63 -8.68
N ASN A 118 4.00 15.48 -7.99
CA ASN A 118 3.20 14.35 -8.41
C ASN A 118 1.76 14.43 -7.87
N PHE A 119 0.85 14.89 -8.72
CA PHE A 119 -0.59 14.96 -8.42
C PHE A 119 -1.35 13.66 -8.72
N GLY A 120 -0.65 12.62 -9.21
CA GLY A 120 -1.24 11.34 -9.55
C GLY A 120 -1.42 10.40 -8.35
N LEU A 121 -1.02 10.79 -7.15
CA LEU A 121 -1.05 9.98 -5.93
C LEU A 121 -1.93 10.62 -4.87
N GLY A 122 -2.45 9.82 -3.94
CA GLY A 122 -3.04 10.36 -2.71
C GLY A 122 -1.99 11.03 -1.84
N GLU A 123 -2.36 12.14 -1.16
CA GLU A 123 -1.45 12.96 -0.34
C GLU A 123 -0.71 12.19 0.78
N ALA A 124 -1.23 11.03 1.18
CA ALA A 124 -0.62 10.18 2.19
C ALA A 124 0.58 9.37 1.65
N ILE A 125 0.56 8.96 0.38
CA ILE A 125 1.55 8.02 -0.18
C ILE A 125 2.98 8.58 -0.05
N PRO A 126 3.29 9.83 -0.49
CA PRO A 126 4.65 10.35 -0.36
C PRO A 126 5.14 10.50 1.09
N ARG A 127 4.24 10.46 2.08
CA ARG A 127 4.56 10.65 3.50
C ARG A 127 4.96 9.36 4.20
N TYR A 128 4.32 8.23 3.88
CA TYR A 128 4.67 6.93 4.48
C TYR A 128 5.60 6.10 3.59
N LEU A 129 5.58 6.28 2.26
CA LEU A 129 6.31 5.42 1.33
C LEU A 129 7.83 5.40 1.55
N PRO A 130 8.52 6.51 1.87
CA PRO A 130 9.95 6.46 2.17
C PRO A 130 10.29 5.53 3.35
N PHE A 131 9.46 5.51 4.40
CA PHE A 131 9.63 4.59 5.53
C PHE A 131 9.40 3.13 5.10
N VAL A 132 8.38 2.91 4.27
CA VAL A 132 8.08 1.58 3.73
C VAL A 132 9.25 1.04 2.91
N LEU A 133 9.91 1.89 2.11
CA LEU A 133 11.00 1.48 1.22
C LEU A 133 12.36 1.33 1.91
N TYR A 134 12.67 2.17 2.89
CA TYR A 134 14.05 2.35 3.36
C TYR A 134 14.28 2.08 4.85
N GLU A 135 13.23 2.02 5.67
CA GLU A 135 13.35 1.78 7.11
C GLU A 135 13.03 0.33 7.46
N ASP A 136 13.78 -0.29 8.37
CA ASP A 136 13.53 -1.70 8.73
C ASP A 136 12.32 -1.88 9.66
N ASN A 137 12.01 -0.87 10.47
CA ASN A 137 10.95 -0.94 11.47
C ASN A 137 9.55 -0.87 10.83
N PRO A 138 8.55 -1.57 11.41
CA PRO A 138 7.16 -1.28 11.12
C PRO A 138 6.71 -0.01 11.83
N TYR A 139 5.90 0.81 11.14
CA TYR A 139 5.41 2.08 11.65
C TYR A 139 3.88 2.16 11.66
N ALA A 140 3.33 2.79 12.68
CA ALA A 140 1.92 3.18 12.72
C ALA A 140 1.81 4.65 12.31
N PHE A 141 1.21 4.90 11.15
CA PHE A 141 0.93 6.22 10.61
C PHE A 141 -0.52 6.61 10.87
N HIS A 142 -0.75 7.87 11.20
CA HIS A 142 -2.09 8.45 11.36
C HIS A 142 -2.21 9.76 10.58
N PHE A 143 -3.26 9.86 9.78
CA PHE A 143 -3.58 11.04 8.97
C PHE A 143 -4.92 11.65 9.43
N THR A 144 -4.93 12.95 9.71
CA THR A 144 -6.15 13.66 10.09
C THR A 144 -6.63 14.48 8.91
N LEU A 145 -7.86 14.22 8.46
CA LEU A 145 -8.49 14.95 7.38
C LEU A 145 -9.65 15.80 7.93
N LEU A 146 -9.74 17.04 7.48
CA LEU A 146 -10.90 17.92 7.69
C LEU A 146 -11.46 18.33 6.35
N LYS A 147 -12.76 18.11 6.13
CA LYS A 147 -13.43 18.37 4.83
C LYS A 147 -12.66 17.77 3.64
N ASN A 148 -12.21 16.51 3.81
CA ASN A 148 -11.39 15.75 2.85
C ASN A 148 -10.02 16.35 2.49
N ARG A 149 -9.48 17.26 3.31
CA ARG A 149 -8.11 17.78 3.17
C ARG A 149 -7.25 17.30 4.31
N LEU A 150 -6.03 16.85 4.00
CA LEU A 150 -5.06 16.51 5.02
C LEU A 150 -4.68 17.77 5.81
N VAL A 151 -4.84 17.72 7.14
CA VAL A 151 -4.48 18.83 8.04
C VAL A 151 -3.40 18.46 9.03
N ASP A 152 -3.25 17.17 9.35
CA ASP A 152 -2.23 16.69 10.28
C ASP A 152 -1.77 15.26 9.92
N PHE A 153 -0.53 14.95 10.32
CA PHE A 153 0.10 13.65 10.10
C PHE A 153 1.05 13.35 11.27
N SER A 154 0.91 12.15 11.84
CA SER A 154 1.81 11.65 12.87
C SER A 154 2.19 10.19 12.62
N PHE A 155 3.30 9.76 13.21
CA PHE A 155 3.74 8.37 13.13
C PHE A 155 4.53 7.96 14.37
N LYS A 156 4.57 6.66 14.63
CA LYS A 156 5.41 6.04 15.66
C LYS A 156 5.89 4.67 15.21
N ILE A 157 7.05 4.25 15.73
CA ILE A 157 7.52 2.86 15.58
C ILE A 157 6.53 1.93 16.31
N MET A 158 6.26 0.76 15.75
CA MET A 158 5.43 -0.26 16.38
C MET A 158 6.30 -1.18 17.25
N ASP A 159 5.87 -1.45 18.47
CA ASP A 159 6.55 -2.37 19.39
C ASP A 159 6.56 -3.81 18.85
N GLU A 160 7.64 -4.55 19.11
CA GLU A 160 7.88 -5.88 18.54
C GLU A 160 6.77 -6.91 18.83
N GLU A 161 6.11 -6.84 19.99
CA GLU A 161 5.03 -7.76 20.36
C GLU A 161 3.79 -7.62 19.47
N ASN A 162 3.46 -6.41 19.02
CA ASN A 162 2.33 -6.16 18.12
C ASN A 162 2.64 -6.55 16.66
N SER A 163 3.92 -6.79 16.32
CA SER A 163 4.34 -7.20 14.98
C SER A 163 4.29 -8.71 14.77
N LYS A 164 4.25 -9.53 15.84
CA LYS A 164 4.33 -11.00 15.74
C LYS A 164 3.06 -11.65 15.21
N ILE A 165 1.88 -11.06 15.46
CA ILE A 165 0.58 -11.57 14.99
C ILE A 165 0.36 -11.29 13.49
N LEU A 166 1.17 -10.41 12.90
CA LEU A 166 1.01 -9.91 11.52
C LEU A 166 2.12 -10.40 10.57
N LYS A 167 3.00 -11.27 11.08
CA LYS A 167 4.12 -11.93 10.37
C LYS A 167 3.89 -13.44 10.15
N THR A 168 2.79 -13.98 10.66
CA THR A 168 2.38 -15.40 10.61
C THR A 168 0.95 -15.48 10.12
#